data_AF-A0A2E1W6E3-F1
#
_entry.id   AF-A0A2E1W6E3-F1
#
_cell.length_a   1.000
_cell.length_b   1.000
_cell.length_c   1.000
_cell.angle_alpha   90.00
_cell.angle_beta   90.00
_cell.angle_gamma   90.00
#
_symmetry.space_group_name_H-M   'P 1'
#
loop_
_entity.id
_entity.type
_entity.pdbx_description
1 polymer ?
#
loop_
_entity_poly.entity_id
_entity_poly.type
_entity_poly.pdbx_seq_one_letter_code
_entity_poly.pdbx_strand_id
1 'polypeptide(L)'
;MDLKMEWIKTIEQLPNDGQRVIAFVPENYVPLAGSPGQVELKPIKVLTFIKNFYGSHKPKHKNNKTNDFWSGEGLSNHFFQEVTHWMPLPINP
;
A
#
# COMPACT_ATOMS: atom_id res chain seq x y z
N MET A 1 -17.36 -13.19 -17.16
CA MET A 1 -17.39 -11.75 -16.91
C MET A 1 -15.95 -11.32 -16.70
N ASP A 2 -15.33 -10.68 -17.69
CA ASP A 2 -14.02 -10.05 -17.49
C ASP A 2 -14.19 -8.90 -16.50
N LEU A 3 -13.73 -9.10 -15.26
CA LEU A 3 -13.58 -8.02 -14.31
C LEU A 3 -12.47 -7.12 -14.87
N LYS A 4 -12.84 -6.01 -15.52
CA LYS A 4 -11.91 -4.91 -15.76
C LYS A 4 -11.34 -4.51 -14.39
N MET A 5 -10.08 -4.83 -14.15
CA MET A 5 -9.39 -4.41 -12.93
C MET A 5 -9.03 -2.94 -13.06
N GLU A 6 -9.94 -2.09 -12.61
CA GLU A 6 -9.71 -0.65 -12.58
C GLU A 6 -8.97 -0.25 -11.30
N TRP A 7 -8.02 0.66 -11.45
CA TRP A 7 -7.32 1.28 -10.32
C TRP A 7 -8.25 2.26 -9.61
N ILE A 8 -8.52 2.00 -8.34
CA ILE A 8 -9.39 2.79 -7.47
C ILE A 8 -8.52 3.75 -6.66
N LYS A 9 -8.85 5.05 -6.67
CA LYS A 9 -8.13 6.02 -5.82
C LYS A 9 -8.45 5.79 -4.35
N THR A 10 -7.44 5.83 -3.49
CA THR A 10 -7.61 5.70 -2.03
C THR A 10 -8.46 6.81 -1.42
N ILE A 11 -8.57 7.96 -2.09
CA ILE A 11 -9.45 9.07 -1.68
C ILE A 11 -10.92 8.87 -2.09
N GLU A 12 -11.19 8.01 -3.07
CA GLU A 12 -12.55 7.75 -3.57
C GLU A 12 -13.17 6.58 -2.82
N GLN A 13 -12.42 5.49 -2.68
CA GLN A 13 -12.86 4.29 -1.97
C GLN A 13 -11.66 3.56 -1.36
N LEU A 14 -11.87 3.01 -0.17
CA LEU A 14 -10.89 2.21 0.56
C LEU A 14 -11.19 0.71 0.41
N PRO A 15 -10.16 -0.15 0.48
CA PRO A 15 -10.35 -1.58 0.67
C PRO A 15 -11.05 -1.87 2.01
N ASN A 16 -11.59 -3.08 2.14
CA ASN A 16 -12.05 -3.58 3.44
C ASN A 16 -10.87 -3.75 4.41
N ASP A 17 -11.14 -3.67 5.71
CA ASP A 17 -10.13 -3.94 6.73
C ASP A 17 -9.60 -5.38 6.60
N GLY A 18 -8.27 -5.53 6.63
CA GLY A 18 -7.58 -6.80 6.39
C GLY A 18 -7.57 -7.24 4.92
N GLN A 19 -8.10 -6.45 3.98
CA GLN A 19 -8.11 -6.84 2.58
C GLN A 19 -6.72 -6.69 1.96
N ARG A 20 -6.29 -7.78 1.30
CA ARG A 20 -5.09 -7.83 0.49
C ARG A 20 -5.40 -7.32 -0.92
N VAL A 21 -4.57 -6.40 -1.41
CA VAL A 21 -4.78 -5.67 -2.67
C VAL A 21 -3.47 -5.51 -3.42
N ILE A 22 -3.58 -5.20 -4.72
CA ILE A 22 -2.46 -4.65 -5.47
C ILE A 22 -2.53 -3.14 -5.30
N ALA A 23 -1.45 -2.53 -4.80
CA ALA A 23 -1.35 -1.14 -4.43
C ALA A 23 -0.32 -0.42 -5.29
N PHE A 24 -0.61 0.83 -5.62
CA PHE A 24 0.29 1.74 -6.33
C PHE A 24 0.88 2.78 -5.38
N VAL A 25 2.20 2.73 -5.21
CA VAL A 25 3.03 3.56 -4.35
C VAL A 25 4.01 4.34 -5.26
N PRO A 26 3.70 5.60 -5.63
CA PRO A 26 4.41 6.32 -6.68
C PRO A 26 5.93 6.45 -6.46
N GLU A 27 6.37 6.53 -5.20
CA GLU A 27 7.75 6.78 -4.82
C GLU A 27 8.40 5.57 -4.11
N ASN A 28 7.95 4.35 -4.40
CA ASN A 28 8.56 3.15 -3.81
C ASN A 28 9.86 2.76 -4.52
N TYR A 29 10.97 3.28 -4.02
CA TYR A 29 12.33 2.89 -4.42
C TYR A 29 12.83 1.73 -3.56
N VAL A 30 13.28 0.66 -4.19
CA VAL A 30 13.84 -0.52 -3.51
C VAL A 30 15.34 -0.66 -3.80
N PRO A 31 16.17 -1.04 -2.81
CA PRO A 31 17.59 -1.31 -3.05
C PRO A 31 17.80 -2.42 -4.07
N LEU A 32 18.76 -2.24 -4.98
CA LEU A 32 19.17 -3.28 -5.92
C LEU A 32 20.10 -4.28 -5.21
N ALA A 33 19.73 -5.56 -5.24
CA ALA A 33 20.54 -6.63 -4.68
C ALA A 33 21.90 -6.69 -5.41
N GLY A 34 23.00 -6.69 -4.65
CA GLY A 34 24.36 -6.75 -5.20
C GLY A 34 24.92 -5.41 -5.69
N SER A 35 24.18 -4.30 -5.60
CA SER A 35 24.65 -2.97 -5.99
C SER A 35 24.39 -1.93 -4.89
N PRO A 36 25.26 -1.84 -3.86
CA PRO A 36 25.09 -0.90 -2.76
C PRO A 36 24.93 0.55 -3.24
N GLY A 37 23.95 1.26 -2.68
CA GLY A 37 23.65 2.65 -3.02
C GLY A 37 22.80 2.84 -4.28
N GLN A 38 22.52 1.79 -5.06
CA GLN A 38 21.59 1.85 -6.18
C GLN A 38 20.19 1.40 -5.75
N VAL A 39 19.19 2.07 -6.32
CA VAL A 39 17.77 1.77 -6.09
C VAL A 39 17.02 1.66 -7.42
N GLU A 40 15.92 0.93 -7.39
CA GLU A 40 15.01 0.76 -8.52
C GLU A 40 13.60 1.19 -8.10
N LEU A 41 12.90 1.92 -8.98
CA LEU A 41 11.52 2.28 -8.76
C LEU A 41 10.61 1.06 -9.00
N LYS A 42 9.91 0.59 -7.95
CA LYS A 42 8.93 -0.50 -8.03
C LYS A 42 7.58 -0.03 -7.47
N PRO A 43 6.77 0.66 -8.27
CA PRO A 43 5.62 1.36 -7.72
C PRO A 43 4.42 0.45 -7.45
N ILE A 44 4.44 -0.80 -7.94
CA ILE A 44 3.37 -1.78 -7.74
C ILE A 44 3.79 -2.76 -6.64
N LYS A 45 2.97 -2.89 -5.60
CA LYS A 45 3.19 -3.83 -4.49
C LYS A 45 1.90 -4.56 -4.14
N VAL A 46 2.01 -5.72 -3.52
CA VAL A 46 0.89 -6.33 -2.80
C VAL A 46 0.94 -5.82 -1.36
N LEU A 47 -0.17 -5.26 -0.88
CA LEU A 47 -0.29 -4.73 0.48
C LEU A 47 -1.61 -5.21 1.11
N THR A 48 -1.66 -5.23 2.43
CA THR A 48 -2.87 -5.44 3.21
C THR A 48 -3.30 -4.14 3.87
N PHE A 49 -4.53 -3.70 3.61
CA PHE A 49 -5.09 -2.50 4.22
C PHE A 49 -5.49 -2.80 5.67
N ILE A 50 -5.05 -1.95 6.61
CA ILE A 50 -5.42 -2.07 8.01
C ILE A 50 -6.09 -0.77 8.45
N LYS A 51 -7.38 -0.86 8.76
CA LYS A 51 -8.20 0.26 9.17
C LYS A 51 -7.89 0.64 10.61
N ASN A 52 -7.70 1.94 10.87
CA ASN A 52 -7.47 2.48 12.20
C ASN A 52 -6.35 1.76 12.99
N PHE A 53 -5.28 1.34 12.31
CA PHE A 53 -4.12 0.64 12.89
C PHE A 53 -3.57 1.31 14.16
N TYR A 54 -3.50 2.64 14.18
CA TYR A 54 -2.98 3.39 15.33
C TYR A 54 -3.96 3.57 16.49
N GLY A 55 -5.25 3.32 16.27
CA GLY A 55 -6.31 3.52 17.27
C GLY A 55 -6.28 4.91 17.91
N SER A 56 -6.55 4.96 19.22
CA SER A 56 -6.49 6.19 20.03
C SER A 56 -5.06 6.64 20.37
N HIS A 57 -4.05 5.81 20.12
CA HIS A 57 -2.65 6.04 20.52
C HIS A 57 -1.77 6.39 19.32
N LYS A 58 -2.26 7.25 18.42
CA LYS A 58 -1.50 7.72 17.26
C LYS A 58 -0.25 8.49 17.71
N PRO A 59 0.97 8.09 17.30
CA PRO A 59 2.18 8.84 17.61
C PRO A 59 2.13 10.24 16.99
N LYS A 60 2.31 11.29 17.80
CA LYS A 60 2.23 12.71 17.37
C LYS A 60 3.19 13.10 16.25
N HIS A 61 4.30 12.37 16.09
CA HIS A 61 5.39 12.68 15.15
C HIS A 61 5.35 11.86 13.86
N LYS A 62 4.37 10.96 13.67
CA LYS A 62 4.25 10.22 12.41
C LYS A 62 3.49 11.08 11.40
N ASN A 63 4.11 11.32 10.25
CA ASN A 63 3.54 11.99 9.07
C ASN A 63 2.34 11.25 8.45
N ASN A 64 1.49 10.60 9.24
CA ASN A 64 0.36 9.84 8.72
C ASN A 64 -0.89 10.73 8.70
N LYS A 65 -1.51 10.92 7.54
CA LYS A 65 -2.73 11.74 7.42
C LYS A 65 -3.93 11.11 8.14
N THR A 66 -3.98 9.78 8.22
CA THR A 66 -5.06 9.03 8.88
C THR A 66 -4.49 8.07 9.93
N ASN A 67 -5.36 7.28 10.56
CA ASN A 67 -4.95 6.17 11.42
C ASN A 67 -4.80 4.85 10.65
N ASP A 68 -5.14 4.85 9.36
CA ASP A 68 -5.06 3.67 8.52
C ASP A 68 -3.61 3.42 8.10
N PHE A 69 -3.35 2.19 7.65
CA PHE A 69 -2.01 1.72 7.36
C PHE A 69 -1.99 0.65 6.28
N TRP A 70 -0.84 0.50 5.61
CA TRP A 70 -0.62 -0.53 4.60
C TRP A 70 0.50 -1.46 5.05
N SER A 71 0.17 -2.73 5.27
CA SER A 71 1.13 -3.76 5.66
C SER A 71 1.71 -4.47 4.45
N GLY A 72 3.02 -4.66 4.43
CA GLY A 72 3.76 -5.33 3.35
C GLY A 72 3.91 -6.84 3.47
N GLU A 73 3.36 -7.49 4.52
CA GLU A 73 3.44 -8.95 4.74
C GLU A 73 4.84 -9.56 4.51
N GLY A 74 5.85 -9.06 5.24
CA GLY A 74 7.25 -9.47 5.06
C GLY A 74 8.06 -8.57 4.12
N LEU A 75 7.40 -7.63 3.43
CA LEU A 75 8.01 -6.49 2.76
C LEU A 75 7.85 -5.21 3.59
N SER A 76 8.40 -4.11 3.09
CA SER A 76 8.28 -2.79 3.68
C SER A 76 6.82 -2.31 3.74
N ASN A 77 6.41 -1.86 4.93
CA ASN A 77 5.12 -1.22 5.19
C ASN A 77 5.07 0.21 4.63
N HIS A 78 3.86 0.73 4.46
CA HIS A 78 3.62 2.09 3.98
C HIS A 78 2.63 2.86 4.86
N PHE A 79 2.90 4.15 5.02
CA PHE A 79 1.91 5.07 5.59
C PHE A 79 0.74 5.28 4.62
N PHE A 80 -0.41 5.68 5.14
CA PHE A 80 -1.63 5.77 4.34
C PHE A 80 -1.46 6.63 3.09
N GLN A 81 -0.86 7.82 3.23
CA GLN A 81 -0.71 8.78 2.13
C GLN A 81 0.30 8.39 1.05
N GLU A 82 1.12 7.36 1.27
CA GLU A 82 2.11 6.90 0.29
C GLU A 82 1.44 6.08 -0.83
N VAL A 83 0.26 5.51 -0.56
CA VAL A 83 -0.53 4.74 -1.52
C VAL A 83 -1.62 5.61 -2.13
N THR A 84 -1.62 5.72 -3.46
CA THR A 84 -2.57 6.60 -4.18
C THR A 84 -3.71 5.83 -4.83
N HIS A 85 -3.45 4.61 -5.29
CA HIS A 85 -4.43 3.75 -5.93
C HIS A 85 -4.29 2.31 -5.48
N TRP A 86 -5.36 1.54 -5.60
CA TRP A 86 -5.37 0.11 -5.36
C TRP A 86 -6.31 -0.60 -6.32
N MET A 87 -6.14 -1.91 -6.45
CA MET A 87 -7.08 -2.78 -7.15
C MET A 87 -7.20 -4.12 -6.38
N PRO A 88 -8.37 -4.80 -6.44
CA PRO A 88 -8.51 -6.10 -5.81
C PRO A 88 -7.48 -7.08 -6.39
N LEU A 89 -6.98 -7.98 -5.53
CA LEU A 89 -6.16 -9.09 -6.01
C LEU A 89 -7.00 -9.99 -6.93
N PRO A 90 -6.46 -10.42 -8.09
CA PRO A 90 -7.09 -11.45 -8.91
C PRO A 90 -7.30 -12.72 -8.11
N ILE A 91 -8.50 -13.28 -8.19
CA ILE A 91 -8.84 -14.57 -7.56
C ILE A 91 -8.36 -15.74 -8.42
N ASN A 92 -8.27 -15.54 -9.74
CA ASN A 92 -7.85 -16.54 -10.71
C ASN A 92 -6.79 -15.95 -11.69
N PRO A 93 -5.90 -16.78 -12.25
CA PRO A 93 -4.99 -16.42 -13.33
C PRO A 93 -5.71 -15.97 -14.61
#